data_AF-A0A973ACX5-F1
#
_entry.id   AF-A0A973ACX5-F1
#
_cell.length_a   1.000
_cell.length_b   1.000
_cell.length_c   1.000
_cell.angle_alpha   90.00
_cell.angle_beta   90.00
_cell.angle_gamma   90.00
#
_symmetry.space_group_name_H-M   'P 1'
#
loop_
_entity.id
_entity.type
_entity.pdbx_description
1 polymer ?
#
loop_
_entity_poly.entity_id
_entity_poly.type
_entity_poly.pdbx_seq_one_letter_code
_entity_poly.pdbx_strand_id
1 'polypeptide(L)'
;MKTFQLLLILMIAFTISCQDKKPDSQQKENKATAKVKHYICDNKCENSGGDIAGNCPTCNTPYTHNQAYHNDEFLKNGPLNIPKTNLGTPTNPNTNTAASPAQNALGIFHYTCTSGCYGGAGTASKCTSCGSDLAHNQAYHN
;
A
#
# COMPACT_ATOMS: atom_id res chain seq x y z
N MET A 1 -37.51 7.34 59.30
CA MET A 1 -37.18 8.44 58.37
C MET A 1 -35.68 8.79 58.28
N LYS A 2 -34.76 8.27 59.10
CA LYS A 2 -33.31 8.55 58.96
C LYS A 2 -32.53 7.50 58.14
N THR A 3 -33.09 6.30 57.98
CA THR A 3 -32.49 5.20 57.20
C THR A 3 -32.71 5.34 55.70
N PHE A 4 -33.81 5.97 55.28
CA PHE A 4 -34.08 6.24 53.86
C PHE A 4 -33.19 7.36 53.29
N GLN A 5 -32.79 8.30 54.14
CA GLN A 5 -31.88 9.40 53.78
C GLN A 5 -30.43 8.93 53.65
N LEU A 6 -30.05 7.84 54.33
CA LEU A 6 -28.73 7.23 54.18
C LEU A 6 -28.61 6.42 52.87
N LEU A 7 -29.71 5.81 52.42
CA LEU A 7 -29.75 5.04 51.16
C LEU A 7 -29.81 5.94 49.91
N LEU A 8 -30.36 7.15 50.01
CA LEU A 8 -30.40 8.09 48.89
C LEU A 8 -29.04 8.78 48.62
N ILE A 9 -28.17 8.88 49.63
CA ILE A 9 -26.84 9.50 49.50
C ILE A 9 -25.81 8.54 48.88
N LEU A 10 -26.02 7.22 49.00
CA LEU A 10 -25.10 6.21 48.46
C LEU A 10 -25.20 6.03 46.94
N MET A 11 -26.29 6.48 46.31
CA MET A 11 -26.51 6.35 44.86
C MET A 11 -25.98 7.54 44.02
N ILE A 12 -25.58 8.65 44.66
CA ILE A 12 -25.11 9.87 43.96
C ILE A 12 -23.58 9.85 43.73
N ALA A 13 -22.85 8.88 44.27
CA ALA A 13 -21.38 8.85 44.20
C ALA A 13 -20.78 8.19 42.94
N PHE A 14 -21.57 7.68 41.99
CA PHE A 14 -21.06 6.93 40.83
C PHE A 14 -21.07 7.67 39.49
N THR A 15 -21.47 8.95 39.43
CA THR A 15 -21.52 9.70 38.16
C THR A 15 -20.46 10.78 38.00
N ILE A 16 -19.43 10.83 38.85
CA ILE A 16 -18.33 11.80 38.68
C ILE A 16 -17.25 11.18 37.81
N SER A 17 -17.43 11.41 36.51
CA SER A 17 -16.40 11.91 35.60
C SER A 17 -15.13 11.07 35.50
N CYS A 18 -15.08 10.21 34.47
CA CYS A 18 -13.85 9.93 33.77
C CYS A 18 -13.16 11.27 33.45
N GLN A 19 -12.12 11.61 34.20
CA GLN A 19 -11.15 12.59 33.74
C GLN A 19 -10.34 11.85 32.68
N ASP A 20 -10.43 12.28 31.43
CA ASP A 20 -9.53 11.91 30.36
C ASP A 20 -8.12 12.43 30.68
N LYS A 21 -7.48 11.83 31.69
CA LYS A 21 -6.03 11.84 31.75
C LYS A 21 -5.58 10.88 30.67
N LYS A 22 -5.43 11.43 29.46
CA LYS A 22 -4.59 10.85 28.42
C LYS A 22 -3.38 10.23 29.13
N PRO A 23 -3.18 8.91 29.12
CA PRO A 23 -1.96 8.35 29.64
C PRO A 23 -0.84 9.05 28.87
N ASP A 24 0.02 9.75 29.62
CA ASP A 24 1.31 10.18 29.13
C ASP A 24 2.06 8.88 28.84
N SER A 25 1.81 8.34 27.65
CA SER A 25 2.66 7.34 27.07
C SER A 25 3.95 8.06 26.81
N GLN A 26 4.86 7.90 27.76
CA GLN A 26 6.28 7.97 27.52
C GLN A 26 6.62 6.90 26.48
N GLN A 27 6.29 7.20 25.22
CA GLN A 27 6.93 6.58 24.09
C GLN A 27 8.34 7.13 24.11
N LYS A 28 9.25 6.35 24.69
CA LYS A 28 10.66 6.42 24.33
C LYS A 28 10.73 6.49 22.80
N GLU A 29 11.08 7.65 22.28
CA GLU A 29 11.36 7.87 20.87
C GLU A 29 12.58 7.03 20.49
N ASN A 30 12.33 5.77 20.14
CA ASN A 30 13.11 5.05 19.15
C ASN A 30 12.22 4.87 17.92
N LYS A 31 11.71 5.99 17.39
CA LYS A 31 11.04 5.98 16.09
C LYS A 31 12.03 6.49 15.07
N ALA A 32 12.98 5.63 14.72
CA ALA A 32 13.49 5.66 13.36
C ALA A 32 12.24 5.61 12.47
N THR A 33 11.95 6.72 11.81
CA THR A 33 10.91 6.79 10.80
C THR A 33 11.38 5.88 9.68
N ALA A 34 11.14 4.58 9.82
CA ALA A 34 11.44 3.60 8.80
C ALA A 34 10.57 4.00 7.60
N LYS A 35 11.19 4.73 6.66
CA LYS A 35 10.57 5.11 5.41
C LYS A 35 10.02 3.82 4.80
N VAL A 36 8.71 3.78 4.59
CA VAL A 36 8.06 2.67 3.88
C VAL A 36 8.82 2.51 2.58
N LYS A 37 9.32 1.30 2.31
CA LYS A 37 10.07 1.01 1.07
C LYS A 37 9.09 0.81 -0.06
N HIS A 38 9.43 1.25 -1.27
CA HIS A 38 8.57 1.10 -2.45
C HIS A 38 8.49 -0.37 -2.90
N TYR A 39 9.60 -1.09 -2.77
CA TYR A 39 9.72 -2.51 -3.07
C TYR A 39 10.17 -3.27 -1.83
N ILE A 40 9.59 -4.44 -1.58
CA ILE A 40 9.83 -5.27 -0.40
C ILE A 40 10.18 -6.71 -0.77
N CYS A 41 10.88 -7.41 0.13
CA CYS A 41 11.17 -8.84 -0.02
C CYS A 41 10.19 -9.66 0.82
N ASP A 42 9.41 -10.53 0.16
CA ASP A 42 8.42 -11.39 0.83
C ASP A 42 9.05 -12.39 1.80
N ASN A 43 10.30 -12.78 1.55
CA ASN A 43 11.08 -13.65 2.46
C ASN A 43 11.58 -12.92 3.71
N LYS A 44 11.26 -11.63 3.86
CA LYS A 44 11.62 -10.81 5.03
C LYS A 44 13.12 -10.83 5.34
N CYS A 45 13.95 -10.92 4.29
CA CYS A 45 15.40 -10.85 4.43
C CYS A 45 15.78 -9.52 5.09
N GLU A 46 16.73 -9.58 6.01
CA GLU A 46 17.18 -8.40 6.75
C GLU A 46 17.79 -7.36 5.80
N ASN A 47 17.50 -6.07 6.05
CA ASN A 47 17.97 -4.94 5.23
C ASN A 47 17.61 -5.03 3.73
N SER A 48 16.57 -5.78 3.38
CA SER A 48 16.12 -5.95 2.00
C SER A 48 15.00 -4.97 1.59
N GLY A 49 14.72 -4.88 0.30
CA GLY A 49 13.80 -3.90 -0.29
C GLY A 49 14.50 -2.59 -0.69
N GLY A 50 13.76 -1.67 -1.31
CA GLY A 50 14.33 -0.43 -1.85
C GLY A 50 13.33 0.51 -2.50
N ASP A 51 13.83 1.63 -3.00
CA ASP A 51 13.05 2.57 -3.81
C ASP A 51 12.97 2.13 -5.29
N ILE A 52 13.76 1.13 -5.69
CA ILE A 52 13.77 0.56 -7.04
C ILE A 52 13.40 -0.92 -7.04
N ALA A 53 12.74 -1.27 -8.12
CA ALA A 53 12.59 -2.59 -8.71
C ALA A 53 13.88 -3.43 -8.68
N GLY A 54 13.81 -4.74 -8.37
CA GLY A 54 14.97 -5.65 -8.46
C GLY A 54 14.81 -7.00 -7.76
N ASN A 55 15.87 -7.82 -7.79
CA ASN A 55 15.96 -9.05 -7.00
C ASN A 55 16.58 -8.76 -5.63
N CYS A 56 16.08 -9.46 -4.61
CA CYS A 56 16.68 -9.47 -3.28
C CYS A 56 18.12 -10.00 -3.36
N PRO A 57 19.15 -9.27 -2.89
CA PRO A 57 20.53 -9.75 -2.92
C PRO A 57 20.79 -10.94 -1.98
N THR A 58 19.90 -11.17 -1.01
CA THR A 58 20.03 -12.23 -0.01
C THR A 58 19.46 -13.56 -0.50
N CYS A 59 18.27 -13.55 -1.09
CA CYS A 59 17.55 -14.76 -1.47
C CYS A 59 17.29 -14.87 -2.98
N ASN A 60 17.76 -13.91 -3.77
CA ASN A 60 17.58 -13.80 -5.21
C ASN A 60 16.11 -13.75 -5.70
N THR A 61 15.15 -13.66 -4.78
CA THR A 61 13.72 -13.55 -5.11
C THR A 61 13.40 -12.14 -5.59
N PRO A 62 12.58 -11.97 -6.64
CA PRO A 62 12.07 -10.67 -7.07
C PRO A 62 11.40 -9.91 -5.91
N TYR A 63 11.64 -8.60 -5.82
CA TYR A 63 10.86 -7.76 -4.90
C TYR A 63 9.41 -7.64 -5.36
N THR A 64 8.51 -7.54 -4.39
CA THR A 64 7.11 -7.18 -4.60
C THR A 64 6.91 -5.68 -4.41
N HIS A 65 5.93 -5.12 -5.11
CA HIS A 65 5.55 -3.72 -4.95
C HIS A 65 4.80 -3.54 -3.63
N ASN A 66 5.21 -2.54 -2.86
CA ASN A 66 4.58 -2.21 -1.60
C ASN A 66 3.50 -1.16 -1.80
N GLN A 67 2.25 -1.62 -1.82
CA GLN A 67 1.08 -0.75 -1.97
C GLN A 67 1.03 0.38 -0.93
N ALA A 68 1.53 0.14 0.29
CA ALA A 68 1.52 1.14 1.35
C ALA A 68 2.41 2.36 1.04
N TYR A 69 3.39 2.22 0.14
CA TYR A 69 4.30 3.31 -0.24
C TYR A 69 3.56 4.52 -0.83
N HIS A 70 2.53 4.29 -1.63
CA HIS A 70 1.76 5.36 -2.28
C HIS A 70 0.64 5.93 -1.40
N ASN A 71 0.29 5.25 -0.30
CA ASN A 71 -0.73 5.74 0.63
C ASN A 71 -0.25 6.98 1.40
N ASP A 72 1.07 7.12 1.62
CA ASP A 72 1.65 8.29 2.30
C ASP A 72 1.52 9.58 1.47
N GLU A 73 1.59 9.46 0.14
CA GLU A 73 1.47 10.60 -0.78
C GLU A 73 0.00 11.04 -0.93
N PHE A 74 -0.91 10.07 -0.90
CA PHE A 74 -2.36 10.31 -0.90
C PHE A 74 -2.82 11.14 0.31
N LEU A 75 -2.25 10.90 1.49
CA LEU A 75 -2.65 11.57 2.73
C LEU A 75 -1.94 12.93 2.93
N LYS A 76 -0.82 13.19 2.25
CA LYS A 76 -0.06 14.45 2.37
C LYS A 76 -0.63 15.60 1.54
N ASN A 77 -1.33 15.31 0.45
CA ASN A 77 -1.66 16.32 -0.57
C ASN A 77 -2.98 17.09 -0.34
N GLY A 78 -3.54 17.08 0.88
CA GLY A 78 -4.79 17.76 1.19
C GLY A 78 -6.01 17.08 0.54
N PRO A 79 -7.20 17.71 0.52
CA PRO A 79 -8.40 17.07 -0.02
C PRO A 79 -8.17 16.65 -1.48
N LEU A 80 -8.47 15.38 -1.75
CA LEU A 80 -8.53 14.73 -3.06
C LEU A 80 -8.95 15.71 -4.18
N ASN A 81 -8.01 16.14 -5.02
CA ASN A 81 -8.34 16.71 -6.31
C ASN A 81 -8.71 15.57 -7.27
N ILE A 82 -9.94 15.09 -7.16
CA ILE A 82 -10.52 14.16 -8.13
C ILE A 82 -10.75 14.97 -9.40
N PRO A 83 -10.12 14.64 -10.54
CA PRO A 83 -10.50 15.23 -11.82
C PRO A 83 -11.99 14.98 -12.01
N LYS A 84 -12.77 16.05 -12.20
CA LYS A 84 -14.18 15.95 -12.53
C LYS A 84 -14.28 15.31 -13.92
N THR A 85 -14.30 13.98 -13.98
CA THR A 85 -14.52 13.25 -15.22
C THR A 85 -15.87 13.69 -15.75
N ASN A 86 -15.88 14.41 -16.87
CA ASN A 86 -17.10 14.69 -17.60
C ASN A 86 -17.67 13.36 -18.07
N LEU A 87 -18.74 12.91 -17.40
CA LEU A 87 -19.63 11.89 -17.92
C LEU A 87 -20.37 12.51 -19.11
N GLY A 88 -20.01 12.10 -20.32
CA GLY A 88 -20.86 12.29 -21.51
C GLY A 88 -20.23 13.09 -22.63
N THR A 89 -19.35 12.45 -23.40
CA THR A 89 -19.21 12.76 -24.83
C THR A 89 -18.98 11.43 -25.56
N PRO A 90 -19.82 11.03 -26.53
CA PRO A 90 -19.59 9.81 -27.29
C PRO A 90 -18.46 10.06 -28.29
N THR A 91 -17.25 9.64 -27.94
CA THR A 91 -16.12 9.58 -28.87
C THR A 91 -16.18 8.26 -29.65
N ASN A 92 -16.27 8.42 -30.98
CA ASN A 92 -16.14 7.40 -32.00
C ASN A 92 -14.88 6.52 -31.77
N PRO A 93 -14.96 5.18 -31.79
CA PRO A 93 -13.83 4.32 -31.48
C PRO A 93 -12.88 4.25 -32.68
N ASN A 94 -12.03 5.26 -32.83
CA ASN A 94 -10.83 5.14 -33.66
C ASN A 94 -9.70 4.61 -32.77
N THR A 95 -9.15 3.47 -33.17
CA THR A 95 -8.19 2.62 -32.46
C THR A 95 -6.85 3.34 -32.23
N ASN A 96 -6.78 4.12 -31.15
CA ASN A 96 -5.53 4.31 -30.43
C ASN A 96 -5.56 3.34 -29.25
N THR A 97 -5.08 2.12 -29.48
CA THR A 97 -4.80 1.18 -28.39
C THR A 97 -3.69 1.80 -27.57
N ALA A 98 -4.04 2.58 -26.54
CA ALA A 98 -3.10 2.96 -25.52
C ALA A 98 -2.46 1.68 -25.02
N ALA A 99 -1.13 1.57 -25.14
CA ALA A 99 -0.42 0.42 -24.63
C ALA A 99 -0.80 0.25 -23.16
N SER A 100 -1.27 -0.94 -22.78
CA SER A 100 -1.58 -1.19 -21.37
C SER A 100 -0.35 -0.88 -20.53
N PRO A 101 -0.51 -0.26 -19.34
CA PRO A 101 0.60 -0.04 -18.43
C PRO A 101 1.41 -1.32 -18.23
N ALA A 102 2.72 -1.18 -18.01
CA ALA A 102 3.56 -2.34 -17.76
C ALA A 102 3.14 -3.09 -16.48
N GLN A 103 2.71 -2.34 -15.46
CA GLN A 103 2.26 -2.85 -14.18
C GLN A 103 0.87 -2.31 -13.82
N ASN A 104 0.07 -3.13 -13.15
CA ASN A 104 -1.19 -2.69 -12.55
C ASN A 104 -0.92 -1.95 -11.23
N ALA A 105 -1.98 -1.48 -10.56
CA ALA A 105 -1.84 -0.72 -9.31
C ALA A 105 -1.12 -1.50 -8.19
N LEU A 106 -1.19 -2.83 -8.22
CA LEU A 106 -0.54 -3.74 -7.28
C LEU A 106 0.92 -4.07 -7.69
N GLY A 107 1.44 -3.42 -8.74
CA GLY A 107 2.79 -3.66 -9.25
C GLY A 107 2.97 -4.99 -10.02
N ILE A 108 1.89 -5.70 -10.33
CA ILE A 108 1.94 -6.94 -11.12
C ILE A 108 2.17 -6.57 -12.58
N PHE A 109 3.17 -7.19 -13.23
CA PHE A 109 3.45 -6.97 -14.65
C PHE A 109 2.48 -7.70 -15.58
N HIS A 110 2.13 -7.09 -16.72
CA HIS A 110 1.25 -7.71 -17.73
C HIS A 110 1.93 -8.87 -18.45
N TYR A 111 3.22 -8.75 -18.73
CA TYR A 111 4.08 -9.81 -19.27
C TYR A 111 5.29 -10.02 -18.37
N THR A 112 5.58 -11.27 -18.01
CA THR A 112 6.61 -11.66 -17.03
C THR A 112 7.59 -12.70 -17.59
N CYS A 113 8.81 -12.72 -17.08
CA CYS A 113 9.82 -13.70 -17.49
C CYS A 113 9.57 -15.07 -16.83
N THR A 114 9.44 -16.13 -17.63
CA THR A 114 9.27 -17.51 -17.13
C THR A 114 10.52 -18.08 -16.48
N SER A 115 11.68 -17.51 -16.76
CA SER A 115 12.97 -17.90 -16.17
C SER A 115 13.20 -17.26 -14.79
N GLY A 116 12.24 -16.49 -14.27
CA GLY A 116 12.32 -15.89 -12.94
C GLY A 116 13.15 -14.62 -12.85
N CYS A 117 13.52 -14.01 -13.98
CA CYS A 117 14.14 -12.69 -13.98
C CYS A 117 13.17 -11.62 -13.48
N TYR A 118 13.68 -10.65 -12.73
CA TYR A 118 12.89 -9.50 -12.31
C TYR A 118 12.50 -8.64 -13.51
N GLY A 119 11.28 -8.12 -13.47
CA GLY A 119 10.75 -7.18 -14.46
C GLY A 119 9.76 -7.81 -15.43
N GLY A 120 9.35 -7.00 -16.39
CA GLY A 120 8.29 -7.35 -17.33
C GLY A 120 7.98 -6.18 -18.25
N ALA A 121 6.90 -6.32 -19.00
CA ALA A 121 6.48 -5.30 -19.95
C ALA A 121 4.96 -5.22 -20.04
N GLY A 122 4.47 -4.12 -20.62
CA GLY A 122 3.06 -3.98 -20.99
C GLY A 122 2.67 -4.77 -22.24
N THR A 123 3.66 -5.30 -22.95
CA THR A 123 3.51 -5.98 -24.25
C THR A 123 4.38 -7.24 -24.34
N ALA A 124 4.00 -8.15 -25.22
CA ALA A 124 4.79 -9.34 -25.57
C ALA A 124 6.15 -8.91 -26.17
N SER A 125 7.21 -9.01 -25.39
CA SER A 125 8.57 -8.55 -25.72
C SER A 125 9.60 -9.48 -25.08
N LYS A 126 10.90 -9.23 -25.31
CA LYS A 126 11.98 -10.00 -24.70
C LYS A 126 12.28 -9.47 -23.29
N CYS A 127 12.60 -10.38 -22.38
CA CYS A 127 13.14 -10.05 -21.08
C CYS A 127 14.49 -9.34 -21.24
N THR A 128 14.64 -8.16 -20.63
CA THR A 128 15.87 -7.38 -20.69
C THR A 128 17.04 -8.04 -19.95
N SER A 129 16.76 -8.93 -18.98
CA SER A 129 17.79 -9.60 -18.20
C SER A 129 18.35 -10.85 -18.89
N CYS A 130 17.51 -11.67 -19.54
CA CYS A 130 17.94 -12.97 -20.08
C CYS A 130 17.62 -13.17 -21.56
N GLY A 131 16.95 -12.23 -22.22
CA GLY A 131 16.61 -12.31 -23.64
C GLY A 131 15.50 -13.32 -24.01
N SER A 132 14.93 -14.04 -23.04
CA SER A 132 13.79 -14.95 -23.26
C SER A 132 12.50 -14.18 -23.56
N ASP A 133 11.54 -14.78 -24.25
CA ASP A 133 10.21 -14.19 -24.43
C ASP A 133 9.49 -14.02 -23.08
N LEU A 134 8.84 -12.86 -22.89
CA LEU A 134 7.95 -12.65 -21.76
C LEU A 134 6.60 -13.34 -22.02
N ALA A 135 6.10 -14.05 -21.02
CA ALA A 135 4.80 -14.69 -21.06
C ALA A 135 3.72 -13.77 -20.47
N HIS A 136 2.51 -13.84 -21.02
CA HIS A 136 1.35 -13.12 -20.48
C HIS A 136 1.05 -13.58 -19.05
N ASN A 137 0.82 -12.64 -18.16
CA ASN A 137 0.55 -12.87 -16.75
C ASN A 137 -0.94 -12.62 -16.44
N GLN A 138 -1.69 -13.69 -16.24
CA GLN A 138 -3.13 -13.60 -15.98
C GLN A 138 -3.47 -12.82 -14.69
N ALA A 139 -2.58 -12.84 -13.69
CA ALA A 139 -2.80 -12.14 -12.43
C ALA A 139 -2.81 -10.61 -12.57
N TYR A 140 -2.35 -10.08 -13.70
CA TYR A 140 -2.40 -8.65 -14.00
C TYR A 140 -3.85 -8.10 -14.03
N HIS A 141 -4.81 -8.93 -14.42
CA HIS A 141 -6.21 -8.54 -14.65
C HIS A 141 -7.16 -8.82 -13.47
N ASN A 142 -6.62 -9.26 -12.33
CA ASN A 142 -7.40 -9.58 -11.12
C ASN A 142 -7.45 -8.42 -10.11
#